data_AF-A0A842UJQ6-F1
#
_entry.id   AF-A0A842UJQ6-F1
#
_cell.length_a   1.000
_cell.length_b   1.000
_cell.length_c   1.000
_cell.angle_alpha   90.00
_cell.angle_beta   90.00
_cell.angle_gamma   90.00
#
_symmetry.space_group_name_H-M   'P 1'
#
loop_
_entity.id
_entity.type
_entity.pdbx_description
1 polymer ?
#
loop_
_entity_poly.entity_id
_entity_poly.type
_entity_poly.pdbx_seq_one_letter_code
_entity_poly.pdbx_strand_id
1 'polypeptide(L)'
;AQSGVYKLKLDISGEEYNSYITKDGELFFISGIDLTEAEETTEESDTESQATGFDALDQETPTIDLFVMSFCPYGQQAINNIAPAIELLNEEIQFTPHYIVSMDDGIVTSLHGSKEADEDMRQACIWKYYTENYWDYVLYVNKNIPLNNINEKWTEAAENIGLDIESIETCVEEEGVELMKAESELTGELGVSGSPTLIINGERYSGERTPEAFKQAICSGFGEQPEVCSETLEEGTAADGSC
;
A
#
# COMPACT_ATOMS: atom_id res chain seq x y z
N ALA A 1 0.60 19.59 -20.80
CA ALA A 1 1.43 20.71 -20.27
C ALA A 1 2.09 20.21 -18.99
N GLN A 2 3.36 20.57 -18.74
CA GLN A 2 4.25 19.93 -17.76
C GLN A 2 3.65 19.81 -16.34
N SER A 3 3.24 18.61 -15.93
CA SER A 3 3.18 18.25 -14.52
C SER A 3 4.61 18.09 -14.03
N GLY A 4 5.02 18.97 -13.14
CA GLY A 4 6.32 18.89 -12.47
C GLY A 4 6.12 19.37 -11.05
N VAL A 5 6.94 18.89 -10.14
CA VAL A 5 6.89 19.27 -8.72
C VAL A 5 8.02 20.26 -8.39
N TYR A 6 7.79 21.09 -7.37
CA TYR A 6 8.83 21.86 -6.70
C TYR A 6 9.29 21.10 -5.46
N LYS A 7 10.61 20.94 -5.30
CA LYS A 7 11.22 20.46 -4.06
C LYS A 7 11.36 21.63 -3.08
N LEU A 8 10.82 21.46 -1.89
CA LEU A 8 10.89 22.38 -0.76
C LEU A 8 11.74 21.75 0.33
N LYS A 9 12.58 22.56 0.98
CA LYS A 9 13.19 22.23 2.27
C LYS A 9 12.41 22.95 3.35
N LEU A 10 11.86 22.20 4.29
CA LEU A 10 11.08 22.71 5.42
C LEU A 10 11.89 22.53 6.69
N ASP A 11 12.11 23.61 7.44
CA ASP A 11 12.63 23.55 8.81
C ASP A 11 11.43 23.55 9.75
N ILE A 12 11.21 22.43 10.44
CA ILE A 12 10.17 22.29 11.45
C ILE A 12 10.88 21.92 12.75
N SER A 13 10.80 22.80 13.75
CA SER A 13 11.42 22.61 15.06
C SER A 13 12.95 22.40 15.03
N GLY A 14 13.64 22.90 14.01
CA GLY A 14 15.09 22.78 13.84
C GLY A 14 15.53 21.52 13.09
N GLU A 15 14.59 20.75 12.53
CA GLU A 15 14.86 19.58 11.71
C GLU A 15 14.45 19.87 10.25
N GLU A 16 15.35 19.57 9.29
CA GLU A 16 15.13 19.82 7.86
C GLU A 16 14.45 18.63 7.19
N TYR A 17 13.28 18.86 6.60
CA TYR A 17 12.55 17.88 5.80
C TYR A 17 12.49 18.29 4.34
N ASN A 18 12.63 17.33 3.44
CA ASN A 18 12.30 17.55 2.04
C ASN A 18 10.79 17.30 1.83
N SER A 19 10.14 18.18 1.09
CA SER A 19 8.74 18.03 0.70
C SER A 19 8.56 18.45 -0.75
N TYR A 20 7.54 17.94 -1.42
CA TYR A 20 7.26 18.21 -2.81
C TYR A 20 5.85 18.78 -2.97
N ILE A 21 5.71 19.80 -3.83
CA ILE A 21 4.42 20.37 -4.17
C ILE A 21 4.27 20.38 -5.69
N THR A 22 3.09 20.04 -6.20
CA THR A 22 2.81 20.16 -7.63
C THR A 22 2.87 21.62 -8.08
N LYS A 23 3.20 21.86 -9.35
CA LYS A 23 3.30 23.22 -9.92
C LYS A 23 1.98 24.01 -9.83
N ASP A 24 0.85 23.32 -9.86
CA ASP A 24 -0.49 23.89 -9.65
C ASP A 24 -0.84 24.07 -8.15
N GLY A 25 -0.06 23.49 -7.24
CA GLY A 25 -0.24 23.62 -5.79
C GLY A 25 -1.35 22.74 -5.21
N GLU A 26 -1.92 21.82 -6.00
CA GLU A 26 -3.04 20.99 -5.56
C GLU A 26 -2.62 19.82 -4.67
N LEU A 27 -1.39 19.31 -4.84
CA LEU A 27 -0.89 18.17 -4.09
C LEU A 27 0.42 18.53 -3.37
N PHE A 28 0.48 18.16 -2.09
CA PHE A 28 1.63 18.36 -1.21
C PHE A 28 2.04 17.01 -0.62
N PHE A 29 3.28 16.61 -0.87
CA PHE A 29 3.86 15.34 -0.45
C PHE A 29 4.93 15.61 0.60
N ILE A 30 4.80 14.98 1.77
CA ILE A 30 5.83 14.97 2.80
C ILE A 30 6.68 13.73 2.51
N SER A 31 7.97 13.91 2.20
CA SER A 31 8.85 12.76 1.91
C SER A 31 9.79 12.46 3.07
N GLY A 32 9.98 11.17 3.33
CA GLY A 32 10.94 10.57 4.26
C GLY A 32 12.41 10.56 3.78
N ILE A 33 13.21 9.83 4.55
CA ILE A 33 14.66 9.97 4.83
C ILE A 33 15.59 9.93 3.60
N ASP A 34 16.64 10.77 3.65
CA ASP A 34 17.76 10.82 2.71
C ASP A 34 18.74 9.64 2.94
N LEU A 35 18.73 8.66 2.04
CA LEU A 35 19.56 7.44 2.14
C LEU A 35 21.02 7.63 1.65
N THR A 36 21.47 8.85 1.38
CA THR A 36 22.86 9.07 0.90
C THR A 36 23.94 8.92 1.97
N GLU A 37 23.57 8.70 3.24
CA GLU A 37 24.52 8.46 4.35
C GLU A 37 24.65 6.99 4.80
N ALA A 38 23.90 6.05 4.22
CA ALA A 38 23.92 4.64 4.62
C ALA A 38 24.75 3.76 3.66
N GLU A 39 26.03 4.09 3.46
CA GLU A 39 27.03 3.13 3.00
C GLU A 39 28.02 2.89 4.15
N GLU A 40 27.90 1.76 4.86
CA GLU A 40 28.99 0.80 5.06
C GLU A 40 28.61 -0.36 5.99
N THR A 41 29.08 -1.55 5.61
CA THR A 41 29.21 -2.82 6.36
C THR A 41 28.00 -3.76 6.47
N THR A 42 27.96 -4.69 5.52
CA THR A 42 27.50 -6.08 5.66
C THR A 42 28.32 -6.85 6.70
N GLU A 43 27.67 -7.56 7.64
CA GLU A 43 28.08 -8.89 8.13
C GLU A 43 26.84 -9.67 8.59
N GLU A 44 26.66 -10.90 8.06
CA GLU A 44 25.73 -11.91 8.57
C GLU A 44 26.24 -12.48 9.91
N SER A 45 25.36 -12.68 10.88
CA SER A 45 25.60 -13.58 12.02
C SER A 45 24.29 -14.16 12.54
N ASP A 46 24.11 -15.47 12.33
CA ASP A 46 23.18 -16.33 13.04
C ASP A 46 23.44 -16.29 14.56
N THR A 47 22.46 -15.87 15.37
CA THR A 47 22.11 -16.51 16.65
C THR A 47 20.74 -16.05 17.15
N GLU A 48 19.94 -16.99 17.66
CA GLU A 48 18.59 -16.83 18.22
C GLU A 48 18.45 -15.69 19.25
N SER A 49 17.38 -14.90 19.10
CA SER A 49 16.67 -14.28 20.23
C SER A 49 15.19 -14.09 19.86
N GLN A 50 14.31 -14.73 20.62
CA GLN A 50 12.89 -14.40 20.60
C GLN A 50 12.66 -12.96 21.09
N ALA A 51 11.65 -12.31 20.51
CA ALA A 51 11.27 -10.89 20.66
C ALA A 51 12.25 -9.89 20.02
N THR A 52 12.17 -9.75 18.70
CA THR A 52 12.48 -8.48 18.01
C THR A 52 11.30 -8.17 17.09
N GLY A 53 10.27 -7.53 17.65
CA GLY A 53 9.15 -7.03 16.86
C GLY A 53 9.62 -5.83 16.04
N PHE A 54 9.04 -5.65 14.85
CA PHE A 54 9.13 -4.40 14.12
C PHE A 54 8.61 -3.25 15.01
N ASP A 55 9.36 -2.15 15.07
CA ASP A 55 9.08 -0.98 15.88
C ASP A 55 9.18 0.25 14.98
N ALA A 56 8.05 0.80 14.57
CA ALA A 56 8.00 1.96 13.69
C ALA A 56 8.25 3.26 14.46
N LEU A 57 8.65 4.32 13.75
CA LEU A 57 8.71 5.66 14.33
C LEU A 57 7.36 6.10 14.88
N ASP A 58 7.32 6.61 16.10
CA ASP A 58 6.11 7.11 16.75
C ASP A 58 5.45 8.27 15.96
N GLN A 59 4.14 8.15 15.71
CA GLN A 59 3.29 9.22 15.18
C GLN A 59 1.96 9.31 15.95
N GLU A 60 1.32 10.48 15.90
CA GLU A 60 -0.04 10.66 16.43
C GLU A 60 -1.08 9.90 15.60
N THR A 61 -0.90 9.86 14.28
CA THR A 61 -1.76 9.11 13.34
C THR A 61 -0.85 8.35 12.39
N PRO A 62 -0.61 7.05 12.63
CA PRO A 62 0.30 6.27 11.80
C PRO A 62 -0.15 6.19 10.33
N THR A 63 0.81 6.28 9.41
CA THR A 63 0.60 6.09 7.98
C THR A 63 0.98 4.67 7.56
N ILE A 64 0.06 3.97 6.90
CA ILE A 64 0.16 2.56 6.56
C ILE A 64 0.02 2.41 5.05
N ASP A 65 1.15 2.30 4.36
CA ASP A 65 1.24 2.22 2.91
C ASP A 65 1.52 0.77 2.49
N LEU A 66 0.53 0.13 1.86
CA LEU A 66 0.64 -1.26 1.41
C LEU A 66 0.74 -1.33 -0.12
N PHE A 67 1.93 -1.66 -0.60
CA PHE A 67 2.24 -1.81 -2.02
C PHE A 67 2.04 -3.26 -2.46
N VAL A 68 1.14 -3.46 -3.44
CA VAL A 68 0.76 -4.77 -3.96
C VAL A 68 0.63 -4.77 -5.48
N MET A 69 0.45 -5.97 -6.02
CA MET A 69 -0.09 -6.21 -7.36
C MET A 69 -1.31 -7.09 -7.12
N SER A 70 -2.44 -6.77 -7.73
CA SER A 70 -3.76 -7.33 -7.39
C SER A 70 -3.85 -8.86 -7.50
N PHE A 71 -2.99 -9.51 -8.29
CA PHE A 71 -2.94 -10.95 -8.49
C PHE A 71 -1.62 -11.62 -8.09
N CYS A 72 -0.73 -10.90 -7.40
CA CYS A 72 0.40 -11.54 -6.73
C CYS A 72 -0.12 -12.39 -5.56
N PRO A 73 0.18 -13.70 -5.49
CA PRO A 73 -0.30 -14.56 -4.40
C PRO A 73 0.07 -14.04 -3.01
N TYR A 74 1.28 -13.49 -2.86
CA TYR A 74 1.73 -12.89 -1.60
C TYR A 74 1.06 -11.54 -1.31
N GLY A 75 0.75 -10.75 -2.35
CA GLY A 75 0.00 -9.50 -2.21
C GLY A 75 -1.43 -9.74 -1.74
N GLN A 76 -2.13 -10.71 -2.35
CA GLN A 76 -3.47 -11.11 -1.93
C GLN A 76 -3.49 -11.65 -0.49
N GLN A 77 -2.48 -12.44 -0.12
CA GLN A 77 -2.32 -12.88 1.27
C GLN A 77 -2.19 -11.70 2.23
N ALA A 78 -1.34 -10.72 1.93
CA ALA A 78 -1.15 -9.56 2.80
C ALA A 78 -2.43 -8.74 2.93
N ILE A 79 -3.12 -8.46 1.83
CA ILE A 79 -4.42 -7.78 1.83
C ILE A 79 -5.43 -8.53 2.70
N ASN A 80 -5.57 -9.85 2.52
CA ASN A 80 -6.52 -10.66 3.30
C ASN A 80 -6.19 -10.65 4.80
N ASN A 81 -4.90 -10.67 5.15
CA ASN A 81 -4.46 -10.77 6.53
C ASN A 81 -4.36 -9.40 7.23
N ILE A 82 -4.09 -8.31 6.50
CA ILE A 82 -4.04 -6.96 7.09
C ILE A 82 -5.45 -6.37 7.30
N ALA A 83 -6.42 -6.77 6.48
CA ALA A 83 -7.78 -6.19 6.50
C ALA A 83 -8.41 -6.14 7.90
N PRO A 84 -8.36 -7.20 8.74
CA PRO A 84 -8.93 -7.13 10.09
C PRO A 84 -8.23 -6.11 10.99
N ALA A 85 -6.93 -5.89 10.81
CA ALA A 85 -6.19 -4.88 11.56
C ALA A 85 -6.56 -3.46 11.10
N ILE A 86 -6.72 -3.25 9.79
CA ILE A 86 -7.16 -1.95 9.25
C ILE A 86 -8.60 -1.66 9.67
N GLU A 87 -9.51 -2.63 9.60
CA GLU A 87 -10.90 -2.47 10.06
C GLU A 87 -10.98 -2.10 11.54
N LEU A 88 -10.15 -2.75 12.37
CA LEU A 88 -10.06 -2.48 13.80
C LEU A 88 -9.52 -1.08 14.13
N LEU A 89 -8.62 -0.55 13.30
CA LEU A 89 -7.86 0.69 13.55
C LEU A 89 -8.27 1.85 12.63
N ASN A 90 -9.29 1.70 11.78
CA ASN A 90 -9.59 2.62 10.67
C ASN A 90 -9.81 4.09 11.08
N GLU A 91 -10.26 4.36 12.29
CA GLU A 91 -10.46 5.72 12.82
C GLU A 91 -9.15 6.36 13.36
N GLU A 92 -8.10 5.56 13.57
CA GLU A 92 -6.86 5.94 14.26
C GLU A 92 -5.63 5.97 13.34
N ILE A 93 -5.75 5.49 12.09
CA ILE A 93 -4.64 5.39 11.12
C ILE A 93 -5.00 6.00 9.78
N GLN A 94 -3.98 6.31 8.99
CA GLN A 94 -4.10 6.61 7.57
C GLN A 94 -3.60 5.42 6.75
N PHE A 95 -4.51 4.60 6.24
CA PHE A 95 -4.18 3.50 5.33
C PHE A 95 -4.27 3.94 3.86
N THR A 96 -3.29 3.54 3.04
CA THR A 96 -3.32 3.71 1.59
C THR A 96 -2.86 2.43 0.88
N PRO A 97 -3.67 1.83 -0.01
CA PRO A 97 -3.21 0.80 -0.93
C PRO A 97 -2.48 1.43 -2.11
N HIS A 98 -1.38 0.81 -2.52
CA HIS A 98 -0.54 1.21 -3.64
C HIS A 98 -0.30 0.05 -4.60
N TYR A 99 -0.05 0.36 -5.87
CA TYR A 99 0.03 -0.62 -6.95
C TYR A 99 1.38 -0.61 -7.65
N ILE A 100 2.05 -1.75 -7.65
CA ILE A 100 3.38 -1.88 -8.26
C ILE A 100 3.20 -2.17 -9.75
N VAL A 101 3.43 -1.15 -10.57
CA VAL A 101 3.29 -1.22 -12.03
C VAL A 101 4.50 -0.65 -12.75
N SER A 102 4.70 -1.08 -13.99
CA SER A 102 5.69 -0.55 -14.91
C SER A 102 5.02 0.15 -16.08
N MET A 103 5.60 1.29 -16.48
CA MET A 103 5.12 2.11 -17.58
C MET A 103 6.04 1.98 -18.80
N ASP A 104 5.48 1.67 -19.97
CA ASP A 104 6.19 1.73 -21.25
C ASP A 104 5.33 2.44 -22.30
N ASP A 105 5.75 3.63 -22.75
CA ASP A 105 5.05 4.48 -23.73
C ASP A 105 3.53 4.63 -23.48
N GLY A 106 3.15 4.86 -22.20
CA GLY A 106 1.75 5.01 -21.78
C GLY A 106 0.99 3.70 -21.60
N ILE A 107 1.64 2.54 -21.81
CA ILE A 107 1.10 1.23 -21.52
C ILE A 107 1.45 0.86 -20.08
N VAL A 108 0.42 0.61 -19.28
CA VAL A 108 0.57 0.07 -17.92
C VAL A 108 0.77 -1.44 -18.00
N THR A 109 1.78 -1.94 -17.28
CA THR A 109 2.04 -3.37 -17.14
C THR A 109 2.26 -3.74 -15.68
N SER A 110 1.86 -4.95 -15.31
CA SER A 110 2.07 -5.54 -13.99
C SER A 110 2.71 -6.93 -14.16
N LEU A 111 3.29 -7.52 -13.11
CA LEU A 111 4.14 -8.71 -13.22
C LEU A 111 3.42 -9.92 -13.82
N HIS A 112 2.12 -10.08 -13.56
CA HIS A 112 1.29 -11.18 -14.07
C HIS A 112 0.51 -10.79 -15.34
N GLY A 113 0.87 -9.67 -15.97
CA GLY A 113 0.39 -9.24 -17.29
C GLY A 113 -0.73 -8.19 -17.24
N SER A 114 -1.27 -7.86 -18.42
CA SER A 114 -2.17 -6.71 -18.57
C SER A 114 -3.47 -6.84 -17.78
N LYS A 115 -4.00 -8.05 -17.56
CA LYS A 115 -5.22 -8.25 -16.76
C LYS A 115 -5.04 -7.85 -15.30
N GLU A 116 -3.83 -8.03 -14.76
CA GLU A 116 -3.50 -7.56 -13.41
C GLU A 116 -3.37 -6.03 -13.41
N ALA A 117 -2.69 -5.45 -14.40
CA ALA A 117 -2.63 -3.99 -14.55
C ALA A 117 -4.01 -3.34 -14.69
N ASP A 118 -4.92 -3.97 -15.46
CA ASP A 118 -6.31 -3.54 -15.60
C ASP A 118 -7.05 -3.54 -14.24
N GLU A 119 -6.74 -4.54 -13.40
CA GLU A 119 -7.33 -4.65 -12.06
C GLU A 119 -6.69 -3.68 -11.07
N ASP A 120 -5.38 -3.47 -11.14
CA ASP A 120 -4.66 -2.47 -10.34
C ASP A 120 -5.26 -1.07 -10.59
N MET A 121 -5.55 -0.72 -11.85
CA MET A 121 -6.27 0.50 -12.22
C MET A 121 -7.69 0.57 -11.63
N ARG A 122 -8.47 -0.52 -11.71
CA ARG A 122 -9.82 -0.57 -11.14
C ARG A 122 -9.79 -0.38 -9.63
N GLN A 123 -8.90 -1.06 -8.93
CA GLN A 123 -8.80 -0.96 -7.47
C GLN A 123 -8.30 0.42 -7.04
N ALA A 124 -7.40 1.06 -7.79
CA ALA A 124 -7.01 2.47 -7.55
C ALA A 124 -8.20 3.43 -7.74
N CYS A 125 -9.02 3.24 -8.78
CA CYS A 125 -10.24 4.01 -8.99
C CYS A 125 -11.28 3.80 -7.87
N ILE A 126 -11.44 2.56 -7.41
CA ILE A 126 -12.33 2.22 -6.30
C ILE A 126 -11.82 2.84 -5.00
N TRP A 127 -10.51 2.78 -4.73
CA TRP A 127 -9.92 3.44 -3.58
C TRP A 127 -10.19 4.95 -3.60
N LYS A 128 -10.03 5.59 -4.76
CA LYS A 128 -10.22 7.04 -4.95
C LYS A 128 -11.66 7.51 -4.75
N TYR A 129 -12.64 6.79 -5.30
CA TYR A 129 -14.04 7.26 -5.36
C TYR A 129 -15.00 6.49 -4.43
N TYR A 130 -14.60 5.31 -3.97
CA TYR A 130 -15.42 4.37 -3.20
C TYR A 130 -14.62 3.75 -2.05
N THR A 131 -13.85 4.56 -1.32
CA THR A 131 -12.95 4.12 -0.23
C THR A 131 -13.65 3.20 0.77
N GLU A 132 -14.90 3.50 1.15
CA GLU A 132 -15.69 2.70 2.08
C GLU A 132 -15.99 1.27 1.56
N ASN A 133 -16.04 1.09 0.24
CA ASN A 133 -16.33 -0.19 -0.43
C ASN A 133 -15.07 -0.95 -0.87
N TYR A 134 -13.89 -0.34 -0.73
CA TYR A 134 -12.64 -0.88 -1.23
C TYR A 134 -12.36 -2.29 -0.69
N TRP A 135 -12.46 -2.47 0.63
CA TRP A 135 -12.18 -3.75 1.28
C TRP A 135 -13.14 -4.85 0.84
N ASP A 136 -14.43 -4.55 0.77
CA ASP A 136 -15.44 -5.53 0.32
C ASP A 136 -15.17 -5.99 -1.11
N TYR A 137 -14.82 -5.05 -2.01
CA TYR A 137 -14.50 -5.36 -3.39
C TYR A 137 -13.23 -6.23 -3.49
N VAL A 138 -12.13 -5.78 -2.90
CA VAL A 138 -10.83 -6.46 -3.05
C VAL A 138 -10.84 -7.84 -2.40
N LEU A 139 -11.44 -7.99 -1.21
CA LEU A 139 -11.56 -9.29 -0.55
C LEU A 139 -12.47 -10.24 -1.33
N TYR A 140 -13.52 -9.72 -1.98
CA TYR A 140 -14.35 -10.52 -2.88
C TYR A 140 -13.56 -11.01 -4.09
N VAL A 141 -12.81 -10.12 -4.75
CA VAL A 141 -11.98 -10.45 -5.92
C VAL A 141 -10.96 -11.53 -5.55
N ASN A 142 -10.17 -11.31 -4.49
CA ASN A 142 -9.13 -12.25 -4.01
C ASN A 142 -9.69 -13.65 -3.74
N LYS A 143 -10.92 -13.73 -3.22
CA LYS A 143 -11.55 -15.00 -2.86
C LYS A 143 -12.19 -15.73 -4.03
N ASN A 144 -12.81 -15.00 -4.96
CA ASN A 144 -13.78 -15.61 -5.88
C ASN A 144 -13.37 -15.54 -7.35
N ILE A 145 -12.46 -14.64 -7.73
CA ILE A 145 -12.20 -14.33 -9.14
C ILE A 145 -10.74 -14.63 -9.49
N PRO A 146 -10.46 -15.66 -10.30
CA PRO A 146 -9.10 -15.90 -10.78
C PRO A 146 -8.70 -14.89 -11.87
N LEU A 147 -7.40 -14.60 -11.98
CA LEU A 147 -6.81 -13.64 -12.93
C LEU A 147 -7.30 -13.82 -14.37
N ASN A 148 -7.48 -15.06 -14.82
CA ASN A 148 -7.91 -15.31 -16.20
C ASN A 148 -9.33 -14.80 -16.50
N ASN A 149 -10.16 -14.60 -15.48
CA ASN A 149 -11.54 -14.15 -15.63
C ASN A 149 -11.79 -12.72 -15.11
N ILE A 150 -10.80 -12.03 -14.55
CA ILE A 150 -11.05 -10.76 -13.85
C ILE A 150 -11.72 -9.70 -14.71
N ASN A 151 -11.24 -9.48 -15.94
CA ASN A 151 -11.82 -8.48 -16.84
C ASN A 151 -13.30 -8.74 -17.20
N GLU A 152 -13.80 -9.98 -17.05
CA GLU A 152 -15.20 -10.33 -17.29
C GLU A 152 -16.03 -10.36 -16.01
N LYS A 153 -15.41 -10.68 -14.86
CA LYS A 153 -16.11 -10.98 -13.60
C LYS A 153 -16.01 -9.89 -12.55
N TRP A 154 -15.16 -8.89 -12.72
CA TRP A 154 -15.02 -7.81 -11.74
C TRP A 154 -16.35 -7.07 -11.48
N THR A 155 -17.22 -6.97 -12.49
CA THR A 155 -18.56 -6.38 -12.35
C THR A 155 -19.45 -7.17 -11.40
N GLU A 156 -19.28 -8.50 -11.29
CA GLU A 156 -20.01 -9.31 -10.30
C GLU A 156 -19.63 -8.89 -8.87
N ALA A 157 -18.36 -8.56 -8.62
CA ALA A 157 -17.90 -8.04 -7.33
C ALA A 157 -18.49 -6.65 -7.04
N ALA A 158 -18.46 -5.77 -8.04
CA ALA A 158 -19.00 -4.41 -7.96
C ALA A 158 -20.52 -4.39 -7.69
N GLU A 159 -21.30 -5.16 -8.45
CA GLU A 159 -22.77 -5.23 -8.31
C GLU A 159 -23.20 -5.74 -6.94
N ASN A 160 -22.48 -6.73 -6.38
CA ASN A 160 -22.82 -7.33 -5.09
C ASN A 160 -22.79 -6.32 -3.93
N ILE A 161 -22.03 -5.24 -4.06
CA ILE A 161 -21.86 -4.21 -3.01
C ILE A 161 -22.36 -2.84 -3.46
N GLY A 162 -23.05 -2.77 -4.62
CA GLY A 162 -23.70 -1.56 -5.10
C GLY A 162 -22.76 -0.49 -5.67
N LEU A 163 -21.58 -0.87 -6.15
CA LEU A 163 -20.69 0.04 -6.86
C LEU A 163 -21.26 0.43 -8.23
N ASP A 164 -21.05 1.68 -8.62
CA ASP A 164 -21.39 2.17 -9.95
C ASP A 164 -20.29 1.79 -10.96
N ILE A 165 -20.58 0.75 -11.74
CA ILE A 165 -19.67 0.21 -12.75
C ILE A 165 -19.30 1.26 -13.80
N GLU A 166 -20.26 2.07 -14.26
CA GLU A 166 -20.01 3.06 -15.33
C GLU A 166 -19.05 4.14 -14.83
N SER A 167 -19.19 4.56 -13.57
CA SER A 167 -18.26 5.49 -12.93
C SER A 167 -16.85 4.90 -12.77
N ILE A 168 -16.72 3.61 -12.43
CA ILE A 168 -15.41 2.95 -12.35
C ILE A 168 -14.76 2.82 -13.73
N GLU A 169 -15.52 2.40 -14.74
CA GLU A 169 -15.03 2.31 -16.12
C GLU A 169 -14.56 3.68 -16.63
N THR A 170 -15.33 4.73 -16.34
CA THR A 170 -14.97 6.12 -16.67
C THR A 170 -13.66 6.53 -16.00
N CYS A 171 -13.48 6.25 -14.70
CA CYS A 171 -12.23 6.53 -14.01
C CYS A 171 -11.05 5.78 -14.64
N VAL A 172 -11.21 4.50 -14.98
CA VAL A 172 -10.14 3.72 -15.62
C VAL A 172 -9.77 4.30 -16.99
N GLU A 173 -10.75 4.71 -17.79
CA GLU A 173 -10.52 5.30 -19.11
C GLU A 173 -9.87 6.69 -19.04
N GLU A 174 -10.36 7.56 -18.16
CA GLU A 174 -9.95 8.97 -18.10
C GLU A 174 -8.73 9.20 -17.20
N GLU A 175 -8.56 8.41 -16.15
CA GLU A 175 -7.59 8.67 -15.07
C GLU A 175 -6.62 7.51 -14.83
N GLY A 176 -6.96 6.28 -15.23
CA GLY A 176 -6.22 5.06 -14.90
C GLY A 176 -4.73 5.13 -15.24
N VAL A 177 -4.38 5.63 -16.43
CA VAL A 177 -2.97 5.74 -16.86
C VAL A 177 -2.19 6.74 -16.00
N GLU A 178 -2.78 7.87 -15.62
CA GLU A 178 -2.08 8.87 -14.79
C GLU A 178 -1.99 8.40 -13.33
N LEU A 179 -3.01 7.70 -12.81
CA LEU A 179 -2.94 7.03 -11.51
C LEU A 179 -1.78 6.03 -11.47
N MET A 180 -1.67 5.16 -12.47
CA MET A 180 -0.60 4.16 -12.55
C MET A 180 0.78 4.77 -12.78
N LYS A 181 0.85 5.91 -13.46
CA LYS A 181 2.09 6.67 -13.58
C LYS A 181 2.56 7.21 -12.23
N ALA A 182 1.66 7.78 -11.44
CA ALA A 182 1.98 8.25 -10.09
C ALA A 182 2.45 7.09 -9.18
N GLU A 183 1.79 5.93 -9.27
CA GLU A 183 2.21 4.71 -8.55
C GLU A 183 3.59 4.20 -9.01
N SER A 184 3.88 4.21 -10.31
CA SER A 184 5.18 3.80 -10.85
C SER A 184 6.31 4.76 -10.43
N GLU A 185 6.04 6.07 -10.39
CA GLU A 185 6.98 7.07 -9.89
C GLU A 185 7.25 6.87 -8.38
N LEU A 186 6.20 6.72 -7.57
CA LEU A 186 6.30 6.50 -6.13
C LEU A 186 7.07 5.21 -5.80
N THR A 187 6.72 4.10 -6.43
CA THR A 187 7.41 2.82 -6.22
C THR A 187 8.86 2.88 -6.66
N GLY A 188 9.18 3.60 -7.75
CA GLY A 188 10.54 3.88 -8.18
C GLY A 188 11.34 4.71 -7.17
N GLU A 189 10.76 5.76 -6.61
CA GLU A 189 11.38 6.62 -5.60
C GLU A 189 11.67 5.87 -4.30
N LEU A 190 10.71 5.05 -3.86
CA LEU A 190 10.87 4.25 -2.65
C LEU A 190 11.74 3.01 -2.89
N GLY A 191 11.99 2.60 -4.13
CA GLY A 191 12.66 1.34 -4.46
C GLY A 191 11.82 0.10 -4.16
N VAL A 192 10.49 0.23 -4.23
CA VAL A 192 9.54 -0.87 -4.06
C VAL A 192 9.35 -1.58 -5.40
N SER A 193 9.74 -2.85 -5.47
CA SER A 193 9.68 -3.64 -6.71
C SER A 193 8.94 -4.97 -6.57
N GLY A 194 8.35 -5.25 -5.41
CA GLY A 194 7.73 -6.55 -5.13
C GLY A 194 6.61 -6.49 -4.09
N SER A 195 5.62 -7.35 -4.30
CA SER A 195 4.44 -7.46 -3.44
C SER A 195 4.61 -8.60 -2.42
N PRO A 196 4.06 -8.44 -1.20
CA PRO A 196 3.69 -7.18 -0.58
C PRO A 196 4.95 -6.42 -0.13
N THR A 197 4.90 -5.10 -0.21
CA THR A 197 5.76 -4.25 0.61
C THR A 197 4.87 -3.41 1.49
N LEU A 198 5.03 -3.50 2.81
CA LEU A 198 4.31 -2.69 3.78
C LEU A 198 5.28 -1.66 4.35
N ILE A 199 4.86 -0.39 4.37
CA ILE A 199 5.61 0.71 4.97
C ILE A 199 4.72 1.32 6.05
N ILE A 200 5.25 1.44 7.27
CA ILE A 200 4.57 2.02 8.43
C ILE A 200 5.41 3.22 8.87
N ASN A 201 4.82 4.41 8.85
CA ASN A 201 5.50 5.67 9.22
C ASN A 201 6.81 5.92 8.45
N GLY A 202 6.84 5.50 7.18
CA GLY A 202 8.03 5.59 6.32
C GLY A 202 9.05 4.47 6.50
N GLU A 203 8.85 3.55 7.44
CA GLU A 203 9.73 2.41 7.67
C GLU A 203 9.19 1.11 7.06
N ARG A 204 10.04 0.38 6.35
CA ARG A 204 9.67 -0.91 5.74
C ARG A 204 9.44 -1.95 6.82
N TYR A 205 8.22 -2.46 6.87
CA TYR A 205 7.86 -3.58 7.73
C TYR A 205 8.60 -4.85 7.32
N SER A 206 9.22 -5.50 8.30
CA SER A 206 9.79 -6.83 8.20
C SER A 206 9.25 -7.68 9.34
N GLY A 207 8.44 -8.67 9.01
CA GLY A 207 7.86 -9.58 9.99
C GLY A 207 6.85 -10.53 9.36
N GLU A 208 6.15 -11.28 10.22
CA GLU A 208 5.12 -12.22 9.78
C GLU A 208 3.93 -11.48 9.15
N ARG A 209 3.26 -12.15 8.20
CA ARG A 209 2.09 -11.62 7.50
C ARG A 209 0.79 -12.19 8.05
N THR A 210 0.70 -12.29 9.38
CA THR A 210 -0.52 -12.71 10.08
C THR A 210 -1.34 -11.48 10.49
N PRO A 211 -2.66 -11.61 10.70
CA PRO A 211 -3.47 -10.49 11.20
C PRO A 211 -2.92 -9.89 12.49
N GLU A 212 -2.52 -10.73 13.44
CA GLU A 212 -1.97 -10.28 14.71
C GLU A 212 -0.61 -9.58 14.53
N ALA A 213 0.29 -10.10 13.71
CA ALA A 213 1.59 -9.46 13.46
C ALA A 213 1.44 -8.09 12.78
N PHE A 214 0.53 -7.97 11.80
CA PHE A 214 0.25 -6.68 11.19
C PHE A 214 -0.36 -5.69 12.18
N LYS A 215 -1.33 -6.11 13.00
CA LYS A 215 -1.90 -5.24 14.03
C LYS A 215 -0.82 -4.78 15.02
N GLN A 216 0.05 -5.68 15.48
CA GLN A 216 1.16 -5.32 16.38
C GLN A 216 2.12 -4.32 15.72
N ALA A 217 2.44 -4.50 14.44
CA ALA A 217 3.31 -3.60 13.69
C ALA A 217 2.68 -2.21 13.47
N ILE A 218 1.38 -2.14 13.20
CA ILE A 218 0.66 -0.86 13.10
C ILE A 218 0.62 -0.18 14.49
N CYS A 219 0.36 -0.96 15.53
CA CYS A 219 0.30 -0.48 16.91
C CYS A 219 1.66 0.03 17.43
N SER A 220 2.80 -0.48 16.94
CA SER A 220 4.10 0.08 17.31
C SER A 220 4.36 1.46 16.71
N GLY A 221 3.63 1.86 15.66
CA GLY A 221 3.77 3.20 15.07
C GLY A 221 3.09 4.33 15.85
N PHE A 222 2.35 4.04 16.93
CA PHE A 222 1.70 5.07 17.75
C PHE A 222 2.60 5.57 18.86
N GLY A 223 2.74 6.90 19.00
CA GLY A 223 3.40 7.48 20.18
C GLY A 223 2.63 7.24 21.49
N GLU A 224 1.29 7.19 21.42
CA GLU A 224 0.43 6.69 22.49
C GLU A 224 -0.55 5.67 21.92
N GLN A 225 -0.38 4.40 22.29
CA GLN A 225 -1.19 3.32 21.73
C GLN A 225 -2.67 3.44 22.13
N PRO A 226 -3.60 3.36 21.16
CA PRO A 226 -5.02 3.32 21.47
C PRO A 226 -5.39 2.01 22.18
N GLU A 227 -6.46 2.02 22.99
CA GLU A 227 -6.89 0.85 23.79
C GLU A 227 -7.10 -0.39 22.91
N VAL A 228 -7.58 -0.18 21.68
CA VAL A 228 -7.84 -1.21 20.68
C VAL A 228 -6.61 -2.04 20.31
N CYS A 229 -5.38 -1.50 20.47
CA CYS A 229 -4.14 -2.25 20.26
C CYS A 229 -3.95 -3.44 21.22
N SER A 230 -4.69 -3.46 22.35
CA SER A 230 -4.69 -4.57 23.30
C SER A 230 -5.62 -5.72 22.92
N GLU A 231 -6.47 -5.56 21.90
CA GLU A 231 -7.29 -6.66 21.37
C GLU A 231 -6.39 -7.73 20.72
N THR A 232 -6.88 -8.95 20.50
CA THR A 232 -6.11 -10.01 19.82
C THR A 232 -6.89 -10.47 18.61
N LEU A 233 -6.23 -10.48 17.45
CA LEU A 233 -6.82 -11.01 16.22
C LEU A 233 -6.52 -12.51 16.11
N GLU A 234 -7.50 -13.30 15.67
CA GLU A 234 -7.27 -14.73 15.45
C GLU A 234 -6.32 -14.97 14.26
N GLU A 235 -5.54 -16.05 14.34
CA GLU A 235 -4.53 -16.38 13.33
C GLU A 235 -5.17 -16.69 11.96
N GLY A 236 -4.92 -15.81 10.99
CA GLY A 236 -5.00 -16.15 9.56
C GLY A 236 -3.75 -16.93 9.14
N THR A 237 -3.89 -17.90 8.23
CA THR A 237 -2.79 -18.78 7.80
C THR A 237 -1.63 -17.98 7.17
N ALA A 238 -0.47 -17.95 7.84
CA ALA A 238 0.78 -17.51 7.24
C ALA A 238 1.24 -18.52 6.18
N ALA A 239 1.74 -18.04 5.05
CA ALA A 239 2.44 -18.86 4.06
C ALA A 239 3.90 -18.47 4.11
N ASP A 240 4.74 -19.38 4.60
CA ASP A 240 6.18 -19.26 4.53
C ASP A 240 6.63 -19.25 3.07
N GLY A 241 7.23 -18.14 2.64
CA GLY A 241 7.82 -18.02 1.31
C GLY A 241 9.10 -17.22 1.38
N SER A 242 10.24 -17.91 1.48
CA SER A 242 11.55 -17.34 1.21
C SER A 242 11.67 -17.00 -0.28
N CYS A 243 12.16 -15.80 -0.58
CA CYS A 243 12.72 -15.49 -1.89
C CYS A 243 13.98 -16.34 -2.16
#